data_AF-A0A7J9LHD9-F1
#
_entry.id   AF-A0A7J9LHD9-F1
#
_cell.length_a   1.000
_cell.length_b   1.000
_cell.length_c   1.000
_cell.angle_alpha   90.00
_cell.angle_beta   90.00
_cell.angle_gamma   90.00
#
_symmetry.space_group_name_H-M   'P 1'
#
loop_
_entity.id
_entity.type
_entity.pdbx_description
1 polymer ?
#
loop_
_entity_poly.entity_id
_entity_poly.type
_entity_poly.pdbx_seq_one_letter_code
_entity_poly.pdbx_strand_id
1 'polypeptide(L)'
;WAGLPSELVDLILQRLASVSDYFRFGATCTAWHDVVTENINYLLSQKHPMLIVPLNAQDVWSLYSIKDNKLLPLPFQVPYVDRFVGSSNRWLVTVDDDLVVRLLNPLCLVLGKQIDRDLNTYITLPPLDPPCFVFNHICKVVLSANPTSSPDDYMVMAIFSVDHHVAYIRPNRDKEWTYVHHNWGVLHDLIYYRDRFCAIGYKGEIIYFNVADRSFFKYLPINHNVDLENFEIKYLVESLAG
;
A
#
# COMPACT_ATOMS: atom_id res chain seq x y z
N TRP A 1 15.90 17.09 -30.54
CA TRP A 1 15.60 16.39 -29.28
C TRP A 1 14.64 15.22 -29.50
N ALA A 2 13.49 15.41 -30.16
CA ALA A 2 12.51 14.33 -30.42
C ALA A 2 12.98 13.18 -31.34
N GLY A 3 14.13 13.28 -32.01
CA GLY A 3 14.66 12.24 -32.89
C GLY A 3 15.65 11.26 -32.23
N LEU A 4 15.79 11.32 -30.90
CA LEU A 4 16.64 10.38 -30.17
C LEU A 4 15.90 9.02 -30.05
N PRO A 5 16.56 7.88 -30.34
CA PRO A 5 15.98 6.56 -30.11
C PRO A 5 15.52 6.36 -28.66
N SER A 6 14.40 5.69 -28.45
CA SER A 6 13.80 5.47 -27.12
C SER A 6 14.76 4.78 -26.16
N GLU A 7 15.60 3.87 -26.67
CA GLU A 7 16.58 3.14 -25.85
C GLU A 7 17.64 4.08 -25.25
N LEU A 8 18.01 5.15 -25.96
CA LEU A 8 18.95 6.15 -25.44
C LEU A 8 18.26 7.09 -24.45
N VAL A 9 16.99 7.43 -24.70
CA VAL A 9 16.17 8.22 -23.77
C VAL A 9 16.01 7.45 -22.44
N ASP A 10 15.75 6.15 -22.50
CA ASP A 10 15.67 5.25 -21.33
C ASP A 10 16.96 5.22 -20.52
N LEU A 11 18.12 5.12 -21.20
CA LEU A 11 19.42 5.11 -20.53
C LEU A 11 19.71 6.44 -19.81
N ILE A 12 19.29 7.57 -20.37
CA ILE A 12 19.41 8.88 -19.70
C ILE A 12 18.48 8.92 -18.49
N LEU A 13 17.25 8.46 -18.66
CA LEU A 13 16.23 8.41 -17.63
C LEU A 13 16.67 7.63 -16.39
N GLN A 14 17.32 6.47 -16.60
CA GLN A 14 17.88 5.64 -15.51
C GLN A 14 19.01 6.32 -14.73
N ARG A 15 19.62 7.38 -15.26
CA ARG A 15 20.70 8.13 -14.59
C ARG A 15 20.18 9.34 -13.79
N LEU A 16 18.89 9.67 -13.89
CA LEU A 16 18.31 10.79 -13.16
C LEU A 16 18.16 10.46 -11.67
N ALA A 17 18.87 11.21 -10.82
CA ALA A 17 18.91 10.98 -9.37
C ALA A 17 17.76 11.69 -8.61
N SER A 18 17.05 12.60 -9.27
CA SER A 18 16.00 13.44 -8.72
C SER A 18 14.66 13.13 -9.37
N VAL A 19 13.64 12.98 -8.53
CA VAL A 19 12.24 12.80 -8.94
C VAL A 19 11.79 14.03 -9.75
N SER A 20 12.26 15.23 -9.39
CA SER A 20 11.95 16.46 -10.14
C SER A 20 12.59 16.48 -11.52
N ASP A 21 13.79 15.91 -11.69
CA ASP A 21 14.45 15.90 -13.00
C ASP A 21 13.75 14.93 -13.95
N TYR A 22 13.22 13.83 -13.40
CA TYR A 22 12.41 12.87 -14.14
C TYR A 22 11.19 13.54 -14.80
N PHE A 23 10.46 14.38 -14.06
CA PHE A 23 9.30 15.11 -14.61
C PHE A 23 9.68 16.20 -15.60
N ARG A 24 10.76 16.95 -15.32
CA ARG A 24 11.26 17.96 -16.26
C ARG A 24 11.69 17.33 -17.57
N PHE A 25 12.29 16.15 -17.50
CA PHE A 25 12.71 15.37 -18.66
C PHE A 25 11.51 14.94 -19.51
N GLY A 26 10.43 14.44 -18.89
CA GLY A 26 9.19 14.11 -19.60
C GLY A 26 8.42 15.31 -20.15
N ALA A 27 8.62 16.51 -19.60
CA ALA A 27 7.98 17.73 -20.09
C ALA A 27 8.62 18.31 -21.37
N THR A 28 9.68 17.70 -21.89
CA THR A 28 10.45 18.23 -23.04
C THR A 28 9.73 18.05 -24.38
N CYS A 29 9.21 16.86 -24.66
CA CYS A 29 8.38 16.55 -25.83
C CYS A 29 7.55 15.27 -25.59
N THR A 30 6.55 15.03 -26.43
CA THR A 30 5.66 13.86 -26.33
C THR A 30 6.41 12.53 -26.36
N ALA A 31 7.36 12.35 -27.27
CA ALA A 31 8.14 11.10 -27.37
C ALA A 31 8.93 10.79 -26.06
N TRP A 32 9.46 11.81 -25.38
CA TRP A 32 10.17 11.62 -24.12
C TRP A 32 9.19 11.43 -22.96
N HIS A 33 8.02 12.08 -23.01
CA HIS A 33 6.93 11.85 -22.07
C HIS A 33 6.45 10.39 -22.09
N ASP A 34 6.31 9.81 -23.28
CA ASP A 34 5.88 8.42 -23.44
C ASP A 34 6.91 7.46 -22.84
N VAL A 35 8.20 7.68 -23.12
CA VAL A 35 9.31 6.92 -22.51
C VAL A 35 9.30 7.03 -20.97
N VAL A 36 9.17 8.25 -20.44
CA VAL A 36 9.08 8.53 -19.00
C VAL A 36 7.92 7.79 -18.35
N THR A 37 6.79 7.73 -19.07
CA THR A 37 5.55 7.08 -18.69
C THR A 37 5.70 5.56 -18.63
N GLU A 38 6.29 4.95 -19.66
CA GLU A 38 6.53 3.50 -19.71
C GLU A 38 7.51 3.05 -18.62
N ASN A 39 8.44 3.92 -18.25
CA ASN A 39 9.55 3.60 -17.36
C ASN A 39 9.38 4.13 -15.93
N ILE A 40 8.20 4.62 -15.57
CA ILE A 40 7.93 5.26 -14.28
C ILE A 40 8.22 4.39 -13.04
N ASN A 41 8.25 3.08 -13.23
CA ASN A 41 8.71 2.14 -12.21
C ASN A 41 10.11 2.47 -11.68
N TYR A 42 11.00 3.08 -12.47
CA TYR A 42 12.32 3.51 -11.96
C TYR A 42 12.18 4.58 -10.88
N LEU A 43 11.25 5.52 -11.05
CA LEU A 43 10.97 6.58 -10.07
C LEU A 43 10.38 5.99 -8.78
N LEU A 44 9.40 5.09 -8.88
CA LEU A 44 8.83 4.41 -7.71
C LEU A 44 9.77 3.37 -7.07
N SER A 45 10.75 2.87 -7.82
CA SER A 45 11.77 1.95 -7.30
C SER A 45 12.90 2.66 -6.56
N GLN A 46 12.99 4.00 -6.67
CA GLN A 46 13.92 4.75 -5.84
C GLN A 46 13.54 4.53 -4.37
N LYS A 47 14.48 4.07 -3.56
CA LYS A 47 14.29 3.66 -2.16
C LYS A 47 13.95 4.80 -1.19
N HIS A 48 13.33 5.88 -1.67
CA HIS A 48 12.99 7.05 -0.87
C HIS A 48 11.49 7.05 -0.60
N PRO A 49 11.07 7.09 0.68
CA PRO A 49 9.66 7.19 1.01
C PRO A 49 9.08 8.50 0.49
N MET A 50 7.89 8.41 -0.10
CA MET A 50 7.07 9.56 -0.50
C MET A 50 5.82 9.60 0.36
N LEU A 51 5.37 10.80 0.69
CA LEU A 51 4.14 11.03 1.43
C LEU A 51 3.04 11.43 0.46
N ILE A 52 1.82 10.97 0.71
CA ILE A 52 0.63 11.52 0.07
C ILE A 52 0.12 12.63 0.97
N VAL A 53 -0.08 13.80 0.37
CA VAL A 53 -0.59 14.97 1.08
C VAL A 53 -1.84 15.50 0.38
N PRO A 54 -2.89 15.86 1.14
CA PRO A 54 -4.05 16.55 0.57
C PRO A 54 -3.65 17.96 0.13
N LEU A 55 -4.22 18.42 -0.97
CA LEU A 55 -4.14 19.82 -1.39
C LEU A 55 -5.40 20.59 -0.94
N ASN A 56 -5.39 21.91 -1.13
CA ASN A 56 -6.49 22.79 -0.71
C ASN A 56 -7.81 22.57 -1.50
N ALA A 57 -7.82 21.67 -2.48
CA ALA A 57 -8.99 21.33 -3.27
C ALA A 57 -9.52 19.96 -2.85
N GLN A 58 -10.86 19.83 -2.81
CA GLN A 58 -11.54 18.59 -2.45
C GLN A 58 -11.09 17.45 -3.36
N ASP A 59 -10.74 16.32 -2.74
CA ASP A 59 -10.32 15.09 -3.42
C ASP A 59 -9.14 15.29 -4.39
N VAL A 60 -8.26 16.26 -4.10
CA VAL A 60 -7.01 16.44 -4.81
C VAL A 60 -5.85 16.19 -3.87
N TRP A 61 -4.96 15.28 -4.28
CA TRP A 61 -3.78 14.90 -3.54
C TRP A 61 -2.52 15.13 -4.37
N SER A 62 -1.37 15.19 -3.71
CA SER A 62 -0.07 15.21 -4.34
C SER A 62 0.92 14.33 -3.57
N LEU A 63 2.00 13.96 -4.25
CA LEU A 63 3.12 13.25 -3.65
C LEU A 63 4.15 14.27 -3.18
N TYR A 64 4.64 14.09 -1.96
CA TYR A 64 5.70 14.87 -1.36
C TYR A 64 6.96 14.00 -1.21
N SER A 65 8.04 14.42 -1.86
CA SER A 65 9.37 13.81 -1.74
C SER A 65 10.03 14.33 -0.46
N ILE A 66 10.23 13.44 0.51
CA ILE A 66 10.96 13.79 1.75
C ILE A 66 12.42 14.13 1.42
N LYS A 67 13.03 13.40 0.47
CA LYS A 67 14.41 13.60 0.03
C LYS A 67 14.62 15.00 -0.54
N ASP A 68 13.71 15.43 -1.42
CA ASP A 68 13.84 16.70 -2.14
C ASP A 68 13.15 17.87 -1.41
N ASN A 69 12.45 17.58 -0.30
CA ASN A 69 11.62 18.51 0.47
C ASN A 69 10.66 19.31 -0.44
N LYS A 70 9.99 18.61 -1.37
CA LYS A 70 9.17 19.22 -2.41
C LYS A 70 7.94 18.40 -2.74
N LEU A 71 6.86 19.10 -3.06
CA LEU A 71 5.72 18.52 -3.75
C LEU A 71 6.09 18.22 -5.19
N LEU A 72 5.66 17.05 -5.66
CA LEU A 72 5.73 16.70 -7.07
C LEU A 72 4.67 17.51 -7.82
N PRO A 73 4.98 18.02 -9.02
CA PRO A 73 4.08 18.87 -9.79
C PRO A 73 2.96 18.06 -10.49
N LEU A 74 2.38 17.10 -9.77
CA LEU A 74 1.43 16.11 -10.28
C LEU A 74 0.31 15.91 -9.25
N PRO A 75 -0.61 16.88 -9.16
CA PRO A 75 -1.83 16.66 -8.42
C PRO A 75 -2.63 15.56 -9.11
N PHE A 76 -3.25 14.70 -8.32
CA PHE A 76 -4.13 13.64 -8.80
C PHE A 76 -5.42 13.61 -8.00
N GLN A 77 -6.48 13.15 -8.65
CA GLN A 77 -7.79 12.96 -8.03
C GLN A 77 -8.08 11.48 -7.90
N VAL A 78 -8.38 11.04 -6.69
CA VAL A 78 -8.84 9.69 -6.39
C VAL A 78 -10.34 9.78 -6.08
N PRO A 79 -11.22 9.51 -7.06
CA PRO A 79 -12.65 9.61 -6.85
C PRO A 79 -13.12 8.58 -5.81
N TYR A 80 -14.16 8.94 -5.04
CA TYR A 80 -14.82 8.04 -4.07
C TYR A 80 -13.88 7.48 -2.99
N VAL A 81 -12.95 8.31 -2.51
CA VAL A 81 -12.05 7.95 -1.41
C VAL A 81 -12.26 8.88 -0.22
N ASP A 82 -12.77 8.30 0.85
CA ASP A 82 -12.93 9.01 2.12
C ASP A 82 -11.60 9.04 2.90
N ARG A 83 -10.82 7.95 2.81
CA ARG A 83 -9.51 7.87 3.50
C ARG A 83 -8.50 6.91 2.86
N PHE A 84 -7.24 7.29 2.99
CA PHE A 84 -6.09 6.39 2.82
C PHE A 84 -5.82 5.66 4.13
N VAL A 85 -5.72 4.32 4.09
CA VAL A 85 -5.41 3.48 5.27
C VAL A 85 -3.99 2.94 5.25
N GLY A 86 -3.22 3.26 4.21
CA GLY A 86 -1.79 2.96 4.12
C GLY A 86 -1.34 2.57 2.72
N SER A 87 -0.23 1.84 2.66
CA SER A 87 0.30 1.25 1.44
C SER A 87 0.85 -0.15 1.72
N SER A 88 0.80 -1.03 0.72
CA SER A 88 1.37 -2.37 0.82
C SER A 88 1.75 -2.88 -0.57
N ASN A 89 2.93 -3.51 -0.68
CA ASN A 89 3.47 -4.01 -1.95
C ASN A 89 3.47 -2.99 -3.11
N ARG A 90 3.78 -1.73 -2.82
CA ARG A 90 3.78 -0.58 -3.76
C ARG A 90 2.41 -0.14 -4.26
N TRP A 91 1.34 -0.66 -3.66
CA TRP A 91 -0.02 -0.19 -3.91
C TRP A 91 -0.50 0.65 -2.72
N LEU A 92 -1.31 1.65 -3.02
CA LEU A 92 -2.00 2.46 -2.02
C LEU A 92 -3.29 1.76 -1.64
N VAL A 93 -3.66 1.86 -0.37
CA VAL A 93 -4.93 1.31 0.11
C VAL A 93 -5.85 2.44 0.51
N THR A 94 -7.02 2.46 -0.11
CA THR A 94 -8.08 3.42 0.15
C THR A 94 -9.34 2.70 0.61
N VAL A 95 -10.13 3.36 1.44
CA VAL A 95 -11.37 2.82 1.99
C VAL A 95 -12.43 3.90 1.92
N ASP A 96 -13.63 3.51 1.50
CA ASP A 96 -14.82 4.37 1.56
C ASP A 96 -15.69 4.09 2.80
N ASP A 97 -16.74 4.88 2.97
CA ASP A 97 -17.71 4.79 4.05
C ASP A 97 -18.45 3.44 4.10
N ASP A 98 -18.57 2.74 2.97
CA ASP A 98 -19.16 1.41 2.85
C ASP A 98 -18.15 0.28 3.18
N LEU A 99 -16.97 0.63 3.71
CA LEU A 99 -15.87 -0.29 4.04
C LEU A 99 -15.35 -1.08 2.82
N VAL A 100 -15.50 -0.52 1.61
CA VAL A 100 -14.93 -1.08 0.39
C VAL A 100 -13.45 -0.74 0.33
N VAL A 101 -12.62 -1.76 0.39
CA VAL A 101 -11.18 -1.62 0.18
C VAL A 101 -10.90 -1.51 -1.32
N ARG A 102 -10.24 -0.43 -1.73
CA ARG A 102 -9.67 -0.28 -3.07
C ARG A 102 -8.16 -0.22 -2.99
N LEU A 103 -7.51 -1.00 -3.85
CA LEU A 103 -6.07 -0.96 -4.06
C LEU A 103 -5.82 -0.05 -5.26
N LEU A 104 -5.14 1.06 -5.06
CA LEU A 104 -4.80 2.01 -6.11
C LEU A 104 -3.34 1.84 -6.50
N ASN A 105 -3.08 1.70 -7.80
CA ASN A 105 -1.73 1.71 -8.32
C ASN A 105 -1.21 3.16 -8.41
N PRO A 106 -0.21 3.56 -7.58
CA PRO A 106 0.31 4.91 -7.61
C PRO A 106 0.98 5.29 -8.94
N LEU A 107 1.35 4.32 -9.79
CA LEU A 107 1.86 4.60 -11.14
C LEU A 107 0.80 5.33 -11.98
N CYS A 108 -0.48 5.00 -11.84
CA CYS A 108 -1.55 5.64 -12.61
C CYS A 108 -1.72 7.12 -12.25
N LEU A 109 -1.32 7.54 -11.05
CA LEU A 109 -1.45 8.91 -10.56
C LEU A 109 -0.53 9.89 -11.29
N VAL A 110 0.58 9.39 -11.82
CA VAL A 110 1.62 10.22 -12.42
C VAL A 110 1.47 10.32 -13.94
N LEU A 111 0.75 9.39 -14.56
CA LEU A 111 0.61 9.32 -16.02
C LEU A 111 -0.48 10.24 -16.58
N GLY A 112 -1.16 11.03 -15.74
CA GLY A 112 -2.30 11.86 -16.17
C GLY A 112 -3.44 11.05 -16.80
N LYS A 113 -3.43 9.72 -16.64
CA LYS A 113 -4.50 8.84 -17.09
C LYS A 113 -5.76 9.22 -16.35
N GLN A 114 -6.88 9.32 -17.06
CA GLN A 114 -8.18 9.44 -16.40
C GLN A 114 -8.42 8.16 -15.59
N ILE A 115 -8.22 8.30 -14.29
CA ILE A 115 -8.33 7.28 -13.26
C ILE A 115 -9.66 6.49 -13.33
N ASP A 116 -10.70 7.12 -13.87
CA ASP A 116 -12.06 6.58 -14.00
C ASP A 116 -12.29 5.65 -15.22
N ARG A 117 -11.34 5.54 -16.17
CA ARG A 117 -11.54 4.75 -17.42
C ARG A 117 -10.64 3.52 -17.56
N ASP A 118 -9.60 3.38 -16.76
CA ASP A 118 -8.61 2.31 -16.90
C ASP A 118 -8.77 1.29 -15.77
N LEU A 119 -9.35 0.12 -16.07
CA LEU A 119 -9.68 -0.95 -15.12
C LEU A 119 -8.44 -1.44 -14.34
N ASN A 120 -7.24 -1.24 -14.87
CA ASN A 120 -5.98 -1.58 -14.21
C ASN A 120 -5.54 -0.56 -13.13
N THR A 121 -6.32 0.50 -12.90
CA THR A 121 -6.01 1.55 -11.91
C THR A 121 -6.38 1.14 -10.50
N TYR A 122 -7.51 0.45 -10.34
CA TYR A 122 -8.02 0.00 -9.06
C TYR A 122 -8.30 -1.49 -9.04
N ILE A 123 -8.03 -2.09 -7.90
CA ILE A 123 -8.63 -3.38 -7.54
C ILE A 123 -9.61 -3.11 -6.42
N THR A 124 -10.90 -3.26 -6.71
CA THR A 124 -11.98 -3.12 -5.75
C THR A 124 -12.29 -4.47 -5.13
N LEU A 125 -12.15 -4.56 -3.81
CA LEU A 125 -12.53 -5.75 -3.04
C LEU A 125 -14.01 -5.67 -2.66
N PRO A 126 -14.69 -6.80 -2.37
CA PRO A 126 -16.03 -6.75 -1.79
C PRO A 126 -16.02 -5.94 -0.48
N PRO A 127 -17.14 -5.30 -0.11
CA PRO A 127 -17.25 -4.60 1.17
C PRO A 127 -16.98 -5.57 2.33
N LEU A 128 -16.30 -5.07 3.36
CA LEU A 128 -16.29 -5.76 4.64
C LEU A 128 -17.67 -5.60 5.28
N ASP A 129 -18.30 -6.72 5.62
CA ASP A 129 -19.59 -6.77 6.33
C ASP A 129 -19.39 -7.26 7.77
N PRO A 130 -18.89 -6.38 8.65
CA PRO A 130 -18.57 -6.73 10.03
C PRO A 130 -19.84 -7.04 10.84
N PRO A 131 -19.76 -7.98 11.81
CA PRO A 131 -20.93 -8.46 12.55
C PRO A 131 -21.59 -7.42 13.48
N CYS A 132 -21.01 -6.24 13.69
CA CYS A 132 -21.52 -5.19 14.59
C CYS A 132 -21.30 -3.80 13.98
N PHE A 133 -22.35 -3.00 13.78
CA PHE A 133 -22.28 -1.73 13.01
C PHE A 133 -21.75 -0.50 13.75
N VAL A 134 -21.56 -0.56 15.07
CA VAL A 134 -21.53 0.66 15.89
C VAL A 134 -20.24 1.47 15.73
N PHE A 135 -19.09 0.87 15.35
CA PHE A 135 -17.79 1.56 15.23
C PHE A 135 -16.84 0.92 14.20
N ASN A 136 -17.34 0.62 13.01
CA ASN A 136 -16.52 -0.07 12.01
C ASN A 136 -15.63 0.88 11.23
N HIS A 137 -14.35 0.59 11.28
CA HIS A 137 -13.34 1.19 10.42
C HIS A 137 -12.28 0.15 10.15
N ILE A 138 -11.69 0.20 8.97
CA ILE A 138 -10.47 -0.52 8.64
C ILE A 138 -9.28 0.22 9.25
N CYS A 139 -8.50 -0.46 10.07
CA CYS A 139 -7.33 0.08 10.78
C CYS A 139 -6.07 -0.08 9.94
N LYS A 140 -5.88 -1.26 9.34
CA LYS A 140 -4.70 -1.60 8.52
C LYS A 140 -5.05 -2.63 7.46
N VAL A 141 -4.41 -2.54 6.30
CA VAL A 141 -4.51 -3.54 5.22
C VAL A 141 -3.12 -3.89 4.72
N VAL A 142 -2.87 -5.19 4.53
CA VAL A 142 -1.59 -5.72 4.08
C VAL A 142 -1.82 -6.72 2.96
N LEU A 143 -0.97 -6.65 1.94
CA LEU A 143 -0.92 -7.57 0.81
C LEU A 143 0.20 -8.58 1.02
N SER A 144 0.01 -9.81 0.55
CA SER A 144 1.07 -10.82 0.51
C SER A 144 2.06 -10.62 -0.65
N ALA A 145 1.59 -10.08 -1.77
CA ALA A 145 2.40 -9.85 -2.96
C ALA A 145 1.90 -8.63 -3.74
N ASN A 146 2.68 -8.16 -4.70
CA ASN A 146 2.29 -7.08 -5.59
C ASN A 146 1.25 -7.61 -6.61
N PRO A 147 0.03 -7.05 -6.67
CA PRO A 147 -1.00 -7.46 -7.61
C PRO A 147 -0.59 -7.35 -9.08
N THR A 148 0.37 -6.49 -9.43
CA THR A 148 0.88 -6.38 -10.81
C THR A 148 1.79 -7.55 -11.19
N SER A 149 2.63 -8.04 -10.26
CA SER A 149 3.58 -9.13 -10.54
C SER A 149 2.99 -10.52 -10.26
N SER A 150 2.00 -10.58 -9.38
CA SER A 150 1.37 -11.82 -8.92
C SER A 150 -0.15 -11.68 -8.99
N PRO A 151 -0.73 -11.39 -10.17
CA PRO A 151 -2.13 -11.03 -10.29
C PRO A 151 -3.05 -12.14 -9.81
N ASP A 152 -2.71 -13.41 -9.98
CA ASP A 152 -3.57 -14.56 -9.63
C ASP A 152 -3.29 -15.16 -8.25
N ASP A 153 -2.23 -14.73 -7.57
CA ASP A 153 -1.72 -15.37 -6.35
C ASP A 153 -1.23 -14.37 -5.31
N TYR A 154 -2.18 -13.56 -4.84
CA TYR A 154 -1.98 -12.71 -3.67
C TYR A 154 -3.19 -12.76 -2.74
N MET A 155 -2.93 -12.48 -1.47
CA MET A 155 -3.90 -12.40 -0.40
C MET A 155 -3.86 -11.00 0.19
N VAL A 156 -5.03 -10.51 0.58
CA VAL A 156 -5.20 -9.27 1.32
C VAL A 156 -5.68 -9.62 2.71
N MET A 157 -5.06 -9.06 3.75
CA MET A 157 -5.49 -9.19 5.13
C MET A 157 -5.72 -7.81 5.75
N ALA A 158 -6.81 -7.67 6.47
CA ALA A 158 -7.22 -6.42 7.10
C ALA A 158 -7.41 -6.60 8.61
N ILE A 159 -6.98 -5.58 9.37
CA ILE A 159 -7.43 -5.34 10.75
C ILE A 159 -8.54 -4.30 10.67
N PHE A 160 -9.68 -4.58 11.29
CA PHE A 160 -10.84 -3.69 11.28
C PHE A 160 -11.57 -3.70 12.63
N SER A 161 -12.44 -2.70 12.83
CA SER A 161 -13.17 -2.41 14.06
C SER A 161 -12.27 -2.02 15.25
N VAL A 162 -12.89 -1.43 16.27
CA VAL A 162 -12.26 -1.08 17.56
C VAL A 162 -11.74 -2.31 18.30
N ASP A 163 -12.34 -3.48 18.05
CA ASP A 163 -11.90 -4.76 18.62
C ASP A 163 -10.77 -5.44 17.82
N HIS A 164 -10.31 -4.81 16.74
CA HIS A 164 -9.19 -5.27 15.90
C HIS A 164 -9.39 -6.69 15.37
N HIS A 165 -10.61 -6.95 14.88
CA HIS A 165 -10.92 -8.18 14.15
C HIS A 165 -10.07 -8.30 12.90
N VAL A 166 -9.82 -9.54 12.49
CA VAL A 166 -9.02 -9.85 11.32
C VAL A 166 -9.88 -10.56 10.28
N ALA A 167 -9.77 -10.11 9.03
CA ALA A 167 -10.33 -10.80 7.88
C ALA A 167 -9.31 -10.86 6.75
N TYR A 168 -9.45 -11.85 5.88
CA TYR A 168 -8.62 -11.97 4.69
C TYR A 168 -9.44 -12.37 3.47
N ILE A 169 -8.90 -12.09 2.29
CA ILE A 169 -9.50 -12.45 1.01
C ILE A 169 -8.40 -12.73 -0.03
N ARG A 170 -8.63 -13.69 -0.93
CA ARG A 170 -7.87 -13.86 -2.17
C ARG A 170 -8.70 -13.28 -3.32
N PRO A 171 -8.39 -12.06 -3.81
CA PRO A 171 -9.30 -11.32 -4.69
C PRO A 171 -9.74 -12.05 -5.96
N ASN A 172 -8.93 -12.97 -6.48
CA ASN A 172 -9.28 -13.74 -7.70
C ASN A 172 -9.90 -15.11 -7.43
N ARG A 173 -10.01 -15.53 -6.17
CA ARG A 173 -10.54 -16.86 -5.80
C ARG A 173 -11.76 -16.78 -4.90
N ASP A 174 -11.80 -15.78 -4.03
CA ASP A 174 -12.82 -15.62 -3.01
C ASP A 174 -13.77 -14.49 -3.42
N LYS A 175 -15.08 -14.68 -3.22
CA LYS A 175 -16.11 -13.65 -3.51
C LYS A 175 -16.42 -12.76 -2.31
N GLU A 176 -16.02 -13.21 -1.12
CA GLU A 176 -16.35 -12.60 0.16
C GLU A 176 -15.14 -12.71 1.10
N TRP A 177 -15.11 -11.84 2.10
CA TRP A 177 -14.08 -11.88 3.14
C TRP A 177 -14.25 -13.10 4.04
N THR A 178 -13.14 -13.75 4.37
CA THR A 178 -13.13 -14.77 5.42
C THR A 178 -12.72 -14.13 6.74
N TYR A 179 -13.60 -14.22 7.74
CA TYR A 179 -13.36 -13.69 9.09
C TYR A 179 -12.59 -14.69 9.94
N VAL A 180 -11.54 -14.20 10.61
CA VAL A 180 -10.73 -15.00 11.51
C VAL A 180 -11.33 -14.90 12.92
N HIS A 181 -11.80 -16.03 13.45
CA HIS A 181 -12.17 -16.10 14.86
C HIS A 181 -10.91 -16.22 15.73
N HIS A 182 -10.60 -15.16 16.47
CA HIS A 182 -9.46 -15.12 17.38
C HIS A 182 -9.80 -14.52 18.74
N ASN A 183 -8.98 -14.84 19.73
CA ASN A 183 -9.01 -14.28 21.09
C ASN A 183 -7.70 -13.57 21.45
N TRP A 184 -6.99 -13.06 20.43
CA TRP A 184 -5.66 -12.46 20.61
C TRP A 184 -5.68 -11.09 21.32
N GLY A 185 -6.85 -10.47 21.49
CA GLY A 185 -6.99 -9.10 21.96
C GLY A 185 -6.63 -8.07 20.88
N VAL A 186 -6.34 -6.84 21.30
CA VAL A 186 -6.05 -5.70 20.43
C VAL A 186 -4.70 -5.88 19.72
N LEU A 187 -4.69 -5.67 18.40
CA LEU A 187 -3.52 -5.80 17.53
C LEU A 187 -2.96 -4.43 17.12
N HIS A 188 -1.72 -4.08 17.47
CA HIS A 188 -1.18 -2.78 17.07
C HIS A 188 -0.71 -2.73 15.63
N ASP A 189 -0.22 -3.85 15.09
CA ASP A 189 0.35 -3.86 13.74
C ASP A 189 0.19 -5.20 13.02
N LEU A 190 0.26 -5.14 11.69
CA LEU A 190 0.21 -6.27 10.77
C LEU A 190 1.22 -6.04 9.64
N ILE A 191 2.03 -7.05 9.31
CA ILE A 191 2.92 -7.05 8.13
C ILE A 191 2.86 -8.41 7.43
N TYR A 192 3.43 -8.49 6.23
CA TYR A 192 3.68 -9.75 5.55
C TYR A 192 5.18 -9.97 5.45
N TYR A 193 5.67 -11.10 5.96
CA TYR A 193 7.09 -11.40 6.04
C TYR A 193 7.32 -12.91 5.90
N ARG A 194 8.24 -13.30 5.00
CA ARG A 194 8.63 -14.70 4.74
C ARG A 194 7.42 -15.64 4.65
N ASP A 195 6.57 -15.35 3.67
CA ASP A 195 5.37 -16.11 3.29
C ASP A 195 4.26 -16.17 4.35
N ARG A 196 4.31 -15.31 5.37
CA ARG A 196 3.35 -15.29 6.49
C ARG A 196 2.93 -13.88 6.83
N PHE A 197 1.67 -13.74 7.24
CA PHE A 197 1.23 -12.53 7.90
C PHE A 197 1.67 -12.57 9.36
N CYS A 198 2.22 -11.46 9.85
CA CYS A 198 2.71 -11.31 11.21
C CYS A 198 1.98 -10.14 11.86
N ALA A 199 1.30 -10.38 12.97
CA ALA A 199 0.65 -9.33 13.76
C ALA A 199 1.32 -9.21 15.14
N ILE A 200 1.33 -8.00 15.70
CA ILE A 200 1.79 -7.76 17.08
C ILE A 200 0.63 -7.31 17.96
N GLY A 201 0.42 -8.02 19.06
CA GLY A 201 -0.61 -7.70 20.05
C GLY A 201 -0.15 -6.64 21.06
N TYR A 202 -1.11 -6.13 21.84
CA TYR A 202 -0.85 -5.15 22.90
C TYR A 202 0.13 -5.65 23.96
N LYS A 203 0.26 -6.96 24.21
CA LYS A 203 1.27 -7.51 25.14
C LYS A 203 2.65 -7.70 24.50
N GLY A 204 2.83 -7.30 23.24
CA GLY A 204 4.07 -7.56 22.49
C GLY A 204 4.19 -9.00 21.99
N GLU A 205 3.11 -9.77 22.04
CA GLU A 205 3.05 -11.11 21.44
C GLU A 205 2.99 -11.04 19.91
N ILE A 206 3.71 -11.95 19.24
CA ILE A 206 3.70 -12.03 17.77
C ILE A 206 2.80 -13.19 17.35
N ILE A 207 1.81 -12.90 16.52
CA ILE A 207 0.93 -13.90 15.91
C ILE A 207 1.33 -14.07 14.45
N TYR A 208 1.61 -15.31 14.05
CA TYR A 208 1.82 -15.67 12.65
C TYR A 208 0.57 -16.31 12.09
N PHE A 209 0.15 -15.87 10.92
CA PHE A 209 -0.88 -16.52 10.13
C PHE A 209 -0.24 -17.13 8.88
N ASN A 210 -0.40 -18.45 8.75
CA ASN A 210 0.11 -19.22 7.63
C ASN A 210 -0.93 -19.25 6.50
N VAL A 211 -0.53 -18.74 5.34
CA VAL A 211 -1.40 -18.62 4.16
C VAL A 211 -1.76 -19.98 3.56
N ALA A 212 -0.87 -20.98 3.69
CA ALA A 212 -1.02 -22.28 3.04
C ALA A 212 -2.13 -23.14 3.66
N ASP A 213 -2.15 -23.23 4.99
CA ASP A 213 -3.06 -24.08 5.75
C ASP A 213 -4.11 -23.28 6.55
N ARG A 214 -4.09 -21.94 6.46
CA ARG A 214 -4.98 -21.02 7.21
C ARG A 214 -4.87 -21.19 8.73
N SER A 215 -3.76 -21.72 9.21
CA SER A 215 -3.47 -21.85 10.63
C SER A 215 -2.84 -20.58 11.17
N PHE A 216 -2.92 -20.41 12.48
CA PHE A 216 -2.21 -19.36 13.17
C PHE A 216 -1.50 -19.91 14.40
N PHE A 217 -0.34 -19.31 14.69
CA PHE A 217 0.45 -19.64 15.86
C PHE A 217 0.84 -18.37 16.58
N LYS A 218 0.66 -18.37 17.90
CA LYS A 218 1.05 -17.27 18.77
C LYS A 218 2.41 -17.60 19.40
N TYR A 219 3.39 -16.74 19.17
CA TYR A 219 4.68 -16.80 19.86
C TYR A 219 4.72 -15.72 20.94
N LEU A 220 5.12 -16.15 22.14
CA LEU A 220 5.56 -15.22 23.17
C LEU A 220 6.96 -14.75 22.77
N PRO A 221 7.25 -13.44 22.83
CA PRO A 221 8.60 -12.96 22.54
C PRO A 221 9.60 -13.67 23.45
N ILE A 222 10.71 -14.11 22.86
CA ILE A 222 11.82 -14.72 23.59
C ILE A 222 12.41 -13.64 24.49
N ASN A 223 12.05 -13.68 25.78
CA ASN A 223 12.86 -13.21 26.89
C ASN A 223 13.44 -11.78 26.75
N HIS A 224 12.58 -10.78 26.53
CA HIS A 224 12.96 -9.40 26.83
C HIS A 224 12.32 -8.97 28.15
N ASN A 225 13.16 -8.78 29.17
CA ASN A 225 12.88 -8.08 30.44
C ASN A 225 12.51 -6.59 30.24
N VAL A 226 11.84 -6.26 29.15
CA VAL A 226 11.33 -4.92 28.88
C VAL A 226 9.83 -5.03 28.99
N ASP A 227 9.28 -4.50 30.08
CA ASP A 227 7.85 -4.29 30.21
C ASP A 227 7.41 -3.36 29.10
N LEU A 228 6.93 -3.96 28.00
CA LEU A 228 6.34 -3.23 26.87
C LEU A 228 4.93 -2.71 27.21
N GLU A 229 4.54 -2.73 28.49
CA GLU A 229 3.21 -2.31 28.97
C GLU A 229 3.00 -0.80 28.86
N ASN A 230 4.08 0.00 28.76
CA ASN A 230 4.02 1.47 28.75
C ASN A 230 4.07 2.10 27.34
N PHE A 231 3.97 1.33 26.25
CA PHE A 231 4.00 1.89 24.90
C PHE A 231 2.60 2.03 24.31
N GLU A 232 2.25 3.23 23.83
CA GLU A 232 0.95 3.51 23.23
C GLU A 232 0.71 2.75 21.92
N ILE A 233 1.75 2.57 21.09
CA ILE A 233 1.66 1.85 19.81
C ILE A 233 2.96 1.06 19.56
N LYS A 234 2.83 -0.16 19.04
CA LYS A 234 3.94 -1.04 18.65
C LYS A 234 3.90 -1.27 17.15
N TYR A 235 5.07 -1.31 16.51
CA TYR A 235 5.21 -1.52 15.06
C TYR A 235 6.17 -2.67 14.77
N LEU A 236 5.91 -3.42 13.71
CA LEU A 236 6.82 -4.44 13.19
C LEU A 236 7.67 -3.84 12.07
N VAL A 237 8.99 -3.98 12.19
CA VAL A 237 9.96 -3.51 11.20
C VAL A 237 10.93 -4.62 10.85
N GLU A 238 11.34 -4.68 9.59
CA GLU A 238 12.40 -5.58 9.17
C GLU A 238 13.76 -5.08 9.69
N SER A 239 14.53 -5.98 10.28
CA SER A 239 15.90 -5.70 10.69
C SER A 239 16.81 -5.62 9.46
N LEU A 240 17.67 -4.59 9.41
CA LEU A 240 18.74 -4.46 8.41
C LEU A 240 19.89 -5.46 8.63
N ALA A 241 19.98 -6.05 9.83
CA ALA A 241 20.91 -7.11 10.13
C ALA A 241 20.24 -8.46 9.84
N GLY A 242 20.59 -9.04 8.70
CA GLY A 242 20.26 -10.40 8.27
C GLY A 242 21.43 -10.98 7.49
#